data_AF-A0A8R7V103-F1
#
_entry.id   AF-A0A8R7V103-F1
#
_cell.length_a   1.000
_cell.length_b   1.000
_cell.length_c   1.000
_cell.angle_alpha   90.00
_cell.angle_beta   90.00
_cell.angle_gamma   90.00
#
_symmetry.space_group_name_H-M   'P 1'
#
loop_
_entity.id
_entity.type
_entity.pdbx_description
1 polymer ?
#
loop_
_entity_poly.entity_id
_entity_poly.type
_entity_poly.pdbx_seq_one_letter_code
_entity_poly.pdbx_strand_id
1 'polypeptide(L)'
;MHREAEMDPVSGSPWASVPGNRLLPIRVSTEPAGAEWTPENPAEEPVSPTARAMEDIGIYIVVTIGLDTRINLSIFRAGIESLLARCPRLGCIQTVNDVLVAVTSAALSRYYFRKSGDTNTSKICLRSLLPVNTRPATSLQTYVNVIESDKRNEVTWGNKLGHIILPFYLAMHDDPLAYIRKAKKVLDRKKRSLEVIFTYKIGLIFTKVFGVKVGTSIFRCLFTRTTIVFSNMVGPAEQVELCGHPVAFLAPSVYGIPEALIIHYQSYRSTIKIILSIDEDKFPDYHQLLDDFDQTLTVMKDAASRLSTSTKND
;
A
#
# COMPACT_ATOMS: atom_id res chain seq x y z
N MET A 1 1.77 -15.95 -8.65
CA MET A 1 1.06 -17.17 -9.08
C MET A 1 2.11 -18.15 -9.58
N HIS A 2 2.38 -19.21 -8.83
CA HIS A 2 3.08 -20.38 -9.38
C HIS A 2 2.04 -21.20 -10.14
N ARG A 3 2.38 -21.68 -11.34
CA ARG A 3 1.54 -22.50 -12.21
C ARG A 3 2.26 -23.82 -12.47
N GLU A 4 1.56 -24.93 -12.24
CA GLU A 4 1.80 -26.20 -12.93
C GLU A 4 0.48 -26.57 -13.64
N ALA A 5 0.61 -27.20 -14.80
CA ALA A 5 -0.46 -27.52 -15.72
C ALA A 5 -0.56 -29.04 -15.88
N GLU A 6 -1.77 -29.55 -15.97
CA GLU A 6 -2.06 -30.84 -16.63
C GLU A 6 -3.44 -30.77 -17.28
N MET A 7 -3.57 -31.33 -18.49
CA MET A 7 -4.74 -31.25 -19.38
C MET A 7 -5.62 -32.52 -19.33
N ASP A 8 -6.91 -32.31 -19.61
CA ASP A 8 -8.09 -33.21 -19.56
C ASP A 8 -8.07 -34.47 -20.44
N PRO A 9 -9.10 -35.35 -20.31
CA PRO A 9 -10.17 -35.27 -21.32
C PRO A 9 -11.63 -35.56 -20.84
N VAL A 10 -12.54 -34.69 -21.31
CA VAL A 10 -13.83 -34.98 -21.99
C VAL A 10 -15.13 -35.31 -21.19
N SER A 11 -16.14 -34.47 -21.51
CA SER A 11 -17.60 -34.67 -21.65
C SER A 11 -18.56 -34.36 -20.48
N GLY A 12 -19.48 -33.43 -20.75
CA GLY A 12 -20.82 -33.35 -20.13
C GLY A 12 -21.15 -32.05 -19.40
N SER A 13 -21.75 -31.07 -20.08
CA SER A 13 -22.67 -30.11 -19.43
C SER A 13 -24.09 -30.71 -19.49
N PRO A 14 -24.98 -30.46 -18.52
CA PRO A 14 -25.59 -29.13 -18.37
C PRO A 14 -25.87 -28.74 -16.91
N TRP A 15 -26.23 -27.47 -16.71
CA TRP A 15 -26.43 -26.83 -15.42
C TRP A 15 -27.33 -27.61 -14.44
N ALA A 16 -26.75 -27.96 -13.29
CA ALA A 16 -27.49 -28.26 -12.06
C ALA A 16 -26.63 -27.88 -10.84
N SER A 17 -26.94 -26.72 -10.26
CA SER A 17 -26.83 -26.38 -8.83
C SER A 17 -25.66 -26.95 -8.03
N VAL A 18 -24.56 -26.20 -7.94
CA VAL A 18 -23.60 -26.29 -6.82
C VAL A 18 -23.94 -25.16 -5.84
N PRO A 19 -24.12 -25.41 -4.53
CA PRO A 19 -24.28 -24.32 -3.57
C PRO A 19 -22.97 -23.53 -3.56
N GLY A 20 -23.04 -22.26 -3.96
CA GLY A 20 -21.91 -21.35 -3.83
C GLY A 20 -21.50 -21.30 -2.36
N ASN A 21 -20.28 -21.71 -2.05
CA ASN A 21 -19.64 -21.44 -0.76
C ASN A 21 -19.50 -19.92 -0.64
N ARG A 22 -20.57 -19.28 -0.18
CA ARG A 22 -20.57 -17.88 0.26
C ARG A 22 -19.67 -17.87 1.48
N LEU A 23 -18.44 -17.36 1.33
CA LEU A 23 -17.57 -17.08 2.46
C LEU A 23 -18.40 -16.27 3.47
N LEU A 24 -18.64 -16.85 4.65
CA LEU A 24 -19.40 -16.20 5.69
C LEU A 24 -18.65 -14.91 6.08
N PRO A 25 -19.34 -13.76 6.18
CA PRO A 25 -18.72 -12.57 6.72
C PRO A 25 -18.21 -12.90 8.13
N ILE A 26 -16.97 -12.51 8.42
CA ILE A 26 -16.43 -12.56 9.78
C ILE A 26 -17.32 -11.65 10.62
N ARG A 27 -18.23 -12.24 11.42
CA ARG A 27 -19.02 -11.51 12.41
C ARG A 27 -18.08 -11.15 13.55
N VAL A 28 -17.63 -9.90 13.55
CA VAL A 28 -17.14 -9.26 14.77
C VAL A 28 -18.38 -8.95 15.60
N SER A 29 -18.44 -9.46 16.83
CA SER A 29 -19.52 -9.15 17.77
C SER A 29 -19.64 -7.64 17.90
N THR A 30 -20.73 -7.08 17.36
CA THR A 30 -21.08 -5.69 17.63
C THR A 30 -21.64 -5.66 19.04
N GLU A 31 -20.89 -5.15 20.01
CA GLU A 31 -21.47 -4.84 21.31
C GLU A 31 -22.65 -3.87 21.12
N PRO A 32 -23.75 -4.04 21.88
CA PRO A 32 -24.94 -3.22 21.71
C PRO A 32 -24.61 -1.75 21.99
N ALA A 33 -25.05 -0.89 21.07
CA ALA A 33 -24.97 0.56 21.20
C ALA A 33 -25.73 1.00 22.47
N GLY A 34 -24.99 1.24 23.55
CA GLY A 34 -25.56 1.62 24.84
C GLY A 34 -24.62 1.50 26.03
N ALA A 35 -23.51 0.77 25.93
CA ALA A 35 -22.47 0.80 26.95
C ALA A 35 -21.57 2.02 26.72
N GLU A 36 -21.68 3.02 27.59
CA GLU A 36 -20.68 4.07 27.72
C GLU A 36 -19.35 3.39 28.11
N TRP A 37 -18.46 3.21 27.14
CA TRP A 37 -17.14 2.61 27.35
C TRP A 37 -16.31 3.55 28.23
N THR A 38 -16.25 3.24 29.52
CA THR A 38 -15.20 3.75 30.40
C THR A 38 -13.95 2.88 30.20
N PRO A 39 -12.80 3.47 29.83
CA PRO A 39 -11.58 2.69 29.67
C PRO A 39 -11.21 2.05 31.01
N GLU A 40 -11.11 0.72 31.06
CA GLU A 40 -10.61 -0.04 32.22
C GLU A 40 -9.16 0.34 32.57
N ASN A 41 -8.47 1.08 31.71
CA ASN A 41 -7.16 1.64 31.99
C ASN A 41 -6.94 2.98 31.26
N PRO A 42 -6.83 4.13 31.96
CA PRO A 42 -6.57 5.44 31.33
C PRO A 42 -5.15 5.57 30.72
N ALA A 43 -4.32 4.52 30.82
CA ALA A 43 -2.96 4.46 30.30
C ALA A 43 -2.86 3.94 28.86
N GLU A 44 -3.93 3.40 28.27
CA GLU A 44 -3.94 3.07 26.84
C GLU A 44 -4.11 4.36 26.04
N GLU A 45 -3.00 4.86 25.48
CA GLU A 45 -3.04 5.96 24.51
C GLU A 45 -4.12 5.63 23.45
N PRO A 46 -5.01 6.54 23.05
CA PRO A 46 -6.04 6.21 22.08
C PRO A 46 -5.42 5.86 20.71
N VAL A 47 -6.07 4.96 19.95
CA VAL A 47 -5.80 4.79 18.50
C VAL A 47 -5.73 6.17 17.83
N SER A 48 -4.77 6.37 16.93
CA SER A 48 -4.55 7.70 16.35
C SER A 48 -5.84 8.21 15.71
N PRO A 49 -6.10 9.54 15.71
CA PRO A 49 -7.31 10.09 15.10
C PRO A 49 -7.52 9.63 13.65
N THR A 50 -6.43 9.42 12.91
CA THR A 50 -6.43 8.85 11.57
C THR A 50 -6.88 7.39 11.55
N ALA A 51 -6.39 6.54 12.46
CA ALA A 51 -6.79 5.15 12.53
C ALA A 51 -8.29 5.02 12.84
N ARG A 52 -8.80 5.80 13.79
CA ARG A 52 -10.23 5.85 14.12
C ARG A 52 -11.09 6.32 12.94
N ALA A 53 -10.62 7.35 12.22
CA ALA A 53 -11.32 7.84 11.04
C ALA A 53 -11.33 6.80 9.89
N MET A 54 -10.25 6.03 9.73
CA MET A 54 -10.18 4.93 8.74
C MET A 54 -11.13 3.79 9.11
N GLU A 55 -11.20 3.41 10.38
CA GLU A 55 -12.12 2.39 10.88
C GLU A 55 -13.59 2.81 10.68
N ASP A 56 -13.94 4.06 10.98
CA ASP A 56 -15.30 4.61 10.82
C ASP A 56 -15.76 4.65 9.35
N ILE A 57 -14.84 4.74 8.38
CA ILE A 57 -15.13 4.60 6.94
C ILE A 57 -14.98 3.17 6.41
N GLY A 58 -14.70 2.20 7.27
CA GLY A 58 -14.54 0.80 6.87
C GLY A 58 -13.29 0.52 6.04
N ILE A 59 -12.23 1.32 6.20
CA ILE A 59 -10.93 1.08 5.58
C ILE A 59 -10.07 0.20 6.49
N TYR A 60 -9.59 -0.92 5.94
CA TYR A 60 -8.75 -1.87 6.66
C TYR A 60 -7.47 -2.15 5.87
N ILE A 61 -6.34 -2.20 6.57
CA ILE A 61 -5.09 -2.68 5.99
C ILE A 61 -5.12 -4.21 6.02
N VAL A 62 -4.92 -4.83 4.86
CA VAL A 62 -4.85 -6.29 4.72
C VAL A 62 -3.40 -6.65 4.41
N VAL A 63 -2.76 -7.49 5.23
CA VAL A 63 -1.39 -7.93 4.98
C VAL A 63 -1.39 -9.41 4.64
N THR A 64 -0.98 -9.73 3.42
CA THR A 64 -0.74 -11.12 3.02
C THR A 64 0.72 -11.47 3.32
N ILE A 65 0.94 -12.51 4.12
CA ILE A 65 2.27 -12.97 4.53
C ILE A 65 2.47 -14.38 3.98
N GLY A 66 3.51 -14.56 3.16
CA GLY A 66 3.96 -15.89 2.74
C GLY A 66 5.03 -16.39 3.69
N LEU A 67 4.97 -17.68 4.06
CA LEU A 67 5.95 -18.34 4.90
C LEU A 67 6.73 -19.38 4.09
N ASP A 68 8.04 -19.49 4.35
CA ASP A 68 8.92 -20.44 3.64
C ASP A 68 8.73 -21.90 4.12
N THR A 69 8.00 -22.09 5.22
CA THR A 69 7.78 -23.39 5.86
C THR A 69 6.30 -23.65 6.10
N ARG A 70 5.91 -24.93 6.19
CA ARG A 70 4.54 -25.29 6.59
C ARG A 70 4.27 -24.79 8.01
N ILE A 71 3.10 -24.20 8.20
CA ILE A 71 2.70 -23.65 9.50
C ILE A 71 2.58 -24.77 10.53
N ASN A 72 3.32 -24.63 11.62
CA ASN A 72 3.07 -25.38 12.83
C ASN A 72 2.03 -24.63 13.66
N LEU A 73 0.78 -25.10 13.64
CA LEU A 73 -0.36 -24.37 14.21
C LEU A 73 -0.23 -24.05 15.70
N SER A 74 0.37 -24.94 16.50
CA SER A 74 0.50 -24.72 17.95
C SER A 74 1.48 -23.60 18.26
N ILE A 75 2.67 -23.65 17.64
CA ILE A 75 3.70 -22.61 17.76
C ILE A 75 3.19 -21.29 17.19
N PHE A 76 2.54 -21.34 16.03
CA PHE A 76 2.02 -20.16 15.36
C PHE A 76 0.94 -19.47 16.19
N ARG A 77 -0.02 -20.23 16.74
CA ARG A 77 -1.08 -19.68 17.60
C ARG A 77 -0.49 -19.02 18.85
N ALA A 78 0.39 -19.72 19.56
CA ALA A 78 1.04 -19.16 20.76
C ALA A 78 1.85 -17.90 20.41
N GLY A 79 2.53 -17.89 19.27
CA GLY A 79 3.26 -16.73 18.78
C GLY A 79 2.36 -15.54 18.45
N ILE A 80 1.19 -15.77 17.83
CA ILE A 80 0.22 -14.70 17.53
C ILE A 80 -0.35 -14.12 18.83
N GLU A 81 -0.75 -14.97 19.78
CA GLU A 81 -1.24 -14.52 21.09
C GLU A 81 -0.18 -13.67 21.82
N SER A 82 1.09 -14.09 21.77
CA SER A 82 2.22 -13.31 22.31
C SER A 82 2.44 -11.99 21.56
N LEU A 83 2.35 -11.98 20.23
CA LEU A 83 2.54 -10.78 19.41
C LEU A 83 1.45 -9.74 19.68
N LEU A 84 0.19 -10.16 19.78
CA LEU A 84 -0.94 -9.29 20.09
C LEU A 84 -0.80 -8.64 21.47
N ALA A 85 -0.26 -9.37 22.46
CA ALA A 85 0.01 -8.84 23.79
C ALA A 85 1.18 -7.83 23.84
N ARG A 86 2.12 -7.92 22.89
CA ARG A 86 3.37 -7.12 22.89
C ARG A 86 3.33 -5.91 21.97
N CYS A 87 2.66 -5.98 20.84
CA CYS A 87 2.71 -4.98 19.78
C CYS A 87 1.30 -4.53 19.37
N PRO A 88 0.64 -3.66 20.16
CA PRO A 88 -0.71 -3.21 19.83
C PRO A 88 -0.77 -2.31 18.60
N ARG A 89 0.37 -1.82 18.09
CA ARG A 89 0.40 -0.89 16.94
C ARG A 89 1.53 -1.18 15.96
N LEU A 90 1.16 -1.31 14.68
CA LEU A 90 2.10 -1.36 13.57
C LEU A 90 2.58 0.06 13.19
N GLY A 91 3.87 0.17 12.88
CA GLY A 91 4.46 1.34 12.23
C GLY A 91 5.03 0.96 10.87
N CYS A 92 4.81 1.78 9.84
CA CYS A 92 5.43 1.57 8.53
C CYS A 92 6.20 2.81 8.08
N ILE A 93 7.35 2.62 7.42
CA ILE A 93 8.09 3.72 6.80
C ILE A 93 7.61 3.84 5.35
N GLN A 94 6.89 4.92 5.07
CA GLN A 94 6.45 5.25 3.72
C GLN A 94 7.38 6.30 3.13
N THR A 95 8.01 5.98 1.99
CA THR A 95 8.92 6.88 1.29
C THR A 95 8.47 7.08 -0.15
N VAL A 96 8.97 8.12 -0.81
CA VAL A 96 8.63 8.38 -2.22
C VAL A 96 9.87 8.20 -3.09
N ASN A 97 9.77 7.33 -4.09
CA ASN A 97 10.83 6.99 -5.02
C ASN A 97 10.44 7.44 -6.44
N ASP A 98 11.31 8.21 -7.08
CA ASP A 98 11.10 8.79 -8.42
C ASP A 98 11.09 7.72 -9.52
N VAL A 99 11.90 6.66 -9.41
CA VAL A 99 11.88 5.52 -10.33
C VAL A 99 10.55 4.77 -10.27
N LEU A 100 10.02 4.49 -9.08
CA LEU A 100 8.74 3.78 -8.94
C LEU A 100 7.56 4.59 -9.49
N VAL A 101 7.59 5.91 -9.29
CA VAL A 101 6.61 6.84 -9.88
C VAL A 101 6.74 6.87 -11.41
N ALA A 102 7.96 6.84 -11.93
CA ALA A 102 8.21 6.81 -13.38
C ALA A 102 7.72 5.51 -14.01
N VAL A 103 8.07 4.36 -13.43
CA VAL A 103 7.64 3.03 -13.89
C VAL A 103 6.11 2.96 -13.89
N THR A 104 5.47 3.42 -12.82
CA THR A 104 4.00 3.46 -12.73
C THR A 104 3.39 4.38 -13.79
N SER A 105 3.96 5.57 -14.02
CA SER A 105 3.49 6.48 -15.06
C SER A 105 3.56 5.84 -16.45
N ALA A 106 4.66 5.16 -16.75
CA ALA A 106 4.89 4.52 -18.04
C ALA A 106 4.00 3.29 -18.24
N ALA A 107 3.90 2.40 -17.25
CA ALA A 107 3.03 1.22 -17.31
C ALA A 107 1.56 1.61 -17.50
N LEU A 108 1.07 2.60 -16.74
CA LEU A 108 -0.30 3.10 -16.89
C LEU A 108 -0.52 3.80 -18.24
N SER A 109 0.49 4.50 -18.76
CA SER A 109 0.40 5.11 -20.10
C SER A 109 0.28 4.04 -21.17
N ARG A 110 1.11 2.99 -21.11
CA ARG A 110 1.06 1.85 -22.05
C ARG A 110 -0.30 1.17 -22.03
N TYR A 111 -0.77 0.80 -20.85
CA TYR A 111 -2.06 0.15 -20.68
C TYR A 111 -3.21 1.03 -21.20
N TYR A 112 -3.22 2.32 -20.83
CA TYR A 112 -4.27 3.26 -21.22
C TYR A 112 -4.34 3.44 -22.74
N PHE A 113 -3.22 3.80 -23.39
CA PHE A 113 -3.22 4.06 -24.84
C PHE A 113 -3.40 2.79 -25.66
N ARG A 114 -2.97 1.62 -25.15
CA ARG A 114 -3.29 0.32 -25.77
C ARG A 114 -4.80 0.08 -25.78
N LYS A 115 -5.49 0.36 -24.67
CA LYS A 115 -6.93 0.13 -24.52
C LYS A 115 -7.79 1.20 -25.21
N SER A 116 -7.38 2.46 -25.19
CA SER A 116 -8.14 3.56 -25.80
C SER A 116 -8.01 3.62 -27.31
N GLY A 117 -6.90 3.11 -27.88
CA GLY A 117 -6.56 3.30 -29.29
C GLY A 117 -6.28 4.76 -29.67
N ASP A 118 -6.23 5.66 -28.67
CA ASP A 118 -6.04 7.09 -28.88
C ASP A 118 -4.54 7.38 -29.09
N THR A 119 -4.23 8.06 -30.19
CA THR A 119 -2.87 8.56 -30.48
C THR A 119 -2.68 9.98 -29.95
N ASN A 120 -3.76 10.64 -29.53
CA ASN A 120 -3.73 11.99 -29.02
C ASN A 120 -3.25 11.96 -27.56
N THR A 121 -1.99 12.33 -27.35
CA THR A 121 -1.41 12.53 -26.01
C THR A 121 -1.93 13.82 -25.37
N SER A 122 -3.23 14.10 -25.50
CA SER A 122 -3.89 15.11 -24.68
C SER A 122 -3.56 14.82 -23.21
N LYS A 123 -3.28 15.86 -22.42
CA LYS A 123 -2.65 15.70 -21.10
C LYS A 123 -3.61 15.07 -20.08
N ILE A 124 -3.78 13.76 -20.14
CA ILE A 124 -4.52 12.99 -19.14
C ILE A 124 -3.69 12.96 -17.87
N CYS A 125 -4.31 13.36 -16.77
CA CYS A 125 -3.67 13.43 -15.46
C CYS A 125 -4.50 12.63 -14.47
N LEU A 126 -3.95 11.50 -14.02
CA LEU A 126 -4.51 10.74 -12.90
C LEU A 126 -4.05 11.40 -11.60
N ARG A 127 -4.99 11.71 -10.71
CA ARG A 127 -4.66 12.23 -9.38
C ARG A 127 -4.52 11.07 -8.41
N SER A 128 -3.31 10.79 -7.99
CA SER A 128 -3.05 9.74 -7.02
C SER A 128 -3.04 10.28 -5.60
N LEU A 129 -3.65 9.53 -4.66
CA LEU A 129 -3.34 9.72 -3.25
C LEU A 129 -2.04 8.99 -2.92
N LEU A 130 -1.10 9.67 -2.26
CA LEU A 130 0.13 9.09 -1.72
C LEU A 130 0.21 9.37 -0.21
N PRO A 131 -0.08 8.36 0.64
CA PRO A 131 0.13 8.48 2.07
C PRO A 131 1.63 8.51 2.39
N VAL A 132 2.03 9.42 3.29
CA VAL A 132 3.42 9.58 3.73
C VAL A 132 3.44 9.67 5.26
N ASN A 133 4.27 8.82 5.87
CA ASN A 133 4.46 8.87 7.31
C ASN A 133 5.40 10.04 7.66
N THR A 134 4.96 10.94 8.52
CA THR A 134 5.72 12.13 8.97
C THR A 134 6.60 11.87 10.18
N ARG A 135 6.65 10.63 10.67
CA ARG A 135 7.55 10.24 11.75
C ARG A 135 9.01 10.50 11.33
N PRO A 136 9.86 10.99 12.25
CA PRO A 136 11.30 10.90 12.06
C PRO A 136 11.68 9.44 11.81
N ALA A 137 12.53 9.19 10.81
CA ALA A 137 13.08 7.87 10.54
C ALA A 137 14.04 7.47 11.67
N THR A 138 13.49 7.11 12.82
CA THR A 138 14.25 6.47 13.90
C THR A 138 14.55 5.04 13.50
N SER A 139 15.71 4.52 13.88
CA SER A 139 16.12 3.18 13.47
C SER A 139 15.17 2.15 14.08
N LEU A 140 14.91 1.06 13.36
CA LEU A 140 14.14 -0.08 13.86
C LEU A 140 14.69 -0.57 15.21
N GLN A 141 16.02 -0.48 15.40
CA GLN A 141 16.69 -0.80 16.66
C GLN A 141 16.27 0.09 17.83
N THR A 142 16.00 1.38 17.62
CA THR A 142 15.45 2.23 18.69
C THR A 142 14.09 1.73 19.16
N TYR A 143 13.26 1.23 18.25
CA TYR A 143 11.97 0.63 18.61
C TYR A 143 12.14 -0.71 19.33
N VAL A 144 13.03 -1.57 18.84
CA VAL A 144 13.33 -2.88 19.48
C VAL A 144 13.83 -2.67 20.91
N ASN A 145 14.79 -1.77 21.11
CA ASN A 145 15.33 -1.47 22.44
C ASN A 145 14.26 -0.92 23.40
N VAL A 146 13.29 -0.16 22.92
CA VAL A 146 12.16 0.31 23.74
C VAL A 146 11.18 -0.81 24.06
N ILE A 147 10.92 -1.71 23.12
CA ILE A 147 10.08 -2.91 23.34
C ILE A 147 10.74 -3.82 24.40
N GLU A 148 12.05 -4.01 24.31
CA GLU A 148 12.81 -4.86 25.23
C GLU A 148 12.99 -4.25 26.61
N SER A 149 13.00 -2.91 26.73
CA SER A 149 13.14 -2.20 28.00
C SER A 149 11.82 -1.94 28.75
N ASP A 150 10.68 -2.43 28.23
CA ASP A 150 9.31 -2.25 28.77
C ASP A 150 8.90 -0.79 29.04
N LYS A 151 9.62 0.17 28.42
CA LYS A 151 9.36 1.61 28.50
C LYS A 151 8.29 2.07 27.52
N ARG A 152 7.11 1.43 27.58
CA ARG A 152 6.03 1.61 26.59
C ARG A 152 5.55 3.06 26.45
N ASN A 153 5.67 3.85 27.51
CA ASN A 153 5.20 5.24 27.57
C ASN A 153 6.15 6.26 26.91
N GLU A 154 7.40 5.89 26.61
CA GLU A 154 8.39 6.83 26.03
C GLU A 154 8.25 6.97 24.49
N VAL A 155 7.56 6.04 23.82
CA VAL A 155 7.36 6.06 22.37
C VAL A 155 5.88 6.25 22.03
N THR A 156 5.58 7.29 21.26
CA THR A 156 4.22 7.49 20.70
C THR A 156 3.95 6.42 19.64
N TRP A 157 3.10 5.44 19.96
CA TRP A 157 2.76 4.33 19.08
C TRP A 157 1.64 4.75 18.09
N GLY A 158 1.73 4.38 16.81
CA GLY A 158 0.74 4.75 15.76
C GLY A 158 1.23 5.75 14.67
N ASN A 159 0.81 5.53 13.42
CA ASN A 159 1.28 6.30 12.26
C ASN A 159 0.87 7.78 12.31
N LYS A 160 1.82 8.68 12.01
CA LYS A 160 1.56 10.13 11.84
C LYS A 160 1.40 10.41 10.35
N LEU A 161 0.21 10.13 9.82
CA LEU A 161 0.00 10.07 8.39
C LEU A 161 -0.42 11.43 7.80
N GLY A 162 0.44 11.99 6.96
CA GLY A 162 0.06 13.02 5.99
C GLY A 162 -0.13 12.39 4.62
N HIS A 163 -0.52 13.20 3.63
CA HIS A 163 -0.60 12.72 2.26
C HIS A 163 -0.15 13.77 1.25
N ILE A 164 0.14 13.30 0.05
CA ILE A 164 0.42 14.11 -1.14
C ILE A 164 -0.57 13.70 -2.22
N ILE A 165 -1.17 14.66 -2.91
CA ILE A 165 -1.86 14.40 -4.18
C ILE A 165 -0.80 14.42 -5.29
N LEU A 166 -0.41 13.23 -5.77
CA LEU A 166 0.63 13.06 -6.78
C LEU A 166 0.00 12.97 -8.18
N PRO A 167 0.28 13.91 -9.10
CA PRO A 167 -0.22 13.83 -10.47
C PRO A 167 0.59 12.85 -11.33
N PHE A 168 -0.09 11.87 -11.91
CA PHE A 168 0.45 10.97 -12.92
C PHE A 168 -0.02 11.42 -14.30
N TYR A 169 0.90 11.98 -15.08
CA TYR A 169 0.61 12.45 -16.43
C TYR A 169 0.82 11.31 -17.42
N LEU A 170 -0.26 10.80 -18.01
CA LEU A 170 -0.17 9.77 -19.03
C LEU A 170 0.27 10.40 -20.35
N ALA A 171 1.34 9.88 -20.92
CA ALA A 171 1.89 10.31 -22.20
C ALA A 171 2.81 9.23 -22.73
N MET A 172 2.83 9.01 -24.04
CA MET A 172 3.86 8.19 -24.68
C MET A 172 5.14 9.01 -24.87
N HIS A 173 6.28 8.38 -24.63
CA HIS A 173 7.60 8.97 -24.79
C HIS A 173 8.50 7.98 -25.54
N ASP A 174 9.20 8.46 -26.56
CA ASP A 174 10.18 7.65 -27.29
C ASP A 174 11.40 7.32 -26.41
N ASP A 175 11.81 8.30 -25.59
CA ASP A 175 12.86 8.12 -24.59
C ASP A 175 12.27 7.57 -23.28
N PRO A 176 12.60 6.33 -22.88
CA PRO A 176 12.08 5.73 -21.64
C PRO A 176 12.51 6.48 -20.38
N LEU A 177 13.63 7.21 -20.42
CA LEU A 177 14.11 7.98 -19.27
C LEU A 177 13.40 9.33 -19.12
N ALA A 178 12.60 9.75 -20.11
CA ALA A 178 11.76 10.94 -20.01
C ALA A 178 10.77 10.85 -18.83
N TYR A 179 10.22 9.66 -18.57
CA TYR A 179 9.36 9.42 -17.41
C TYR A 179 10.11 9.64 -16.09
N ILE A 180 11.37 9.20 -15.99
CA ILE A 180 12.21 9.38 -14.79
C ILE A 180 12.48 10.86 -14.54
N ARG A 181 12.90 11.61 -15.58
CA ARG A 181 13.14 13.05 -15.46
C ARG A 181 11.88 13.79 -15.01
N LYS A 182 10.73 13.43 -15.57
CA LYS A 182 9.43 14.03 -15.23
C LYS A 182 8.99 13.67 -13.80
N ALA A 183 9.08 12.41 -13.42
CA ALA A 183 8.76 11.94 -12.07
C ALA A 183 9.64 12.64 -11.03
N LYS A 184 10.96 12.75 -11.28
CA LYS A 184 11.89 13.49 -10.44
C LYS A 184 11.47 14.95 -10.26
N LYS A 185 11.17 15.67 -11.36
CA LYS A 185 10.72 17.07 -11.31
C LYS A 185 9.43 17.25 -10.49
N VAL A 186 8.44 16.37 -10.70
CA VAL A 186 7.18 16.40 -9.95
C VAL A 186 7.44 16.13 -8.47
N LEU A 187 8.26 15.12 -8.17
CA LEU A 187 8.53 14.71 -6.81
C LEU A 187 9.36 15.73 -6.03
N ASP A 188 10.38 16.33 -6.65
CA ASP A 188 11.19 17.37 -6.02
C ASP A 188 10.33 18.60 -5.68
N ARG A 189 9.36 18.95 -6.54
CA ARG A 189 8.37 19.99 -6.24
C ARG A 189 7.47 19.60 -5.06
N LYS A 190 6.98 18.36 -5.02
CA LYS A 190 6.12 17.88 -3.94
C LYS A 190 6.84 17.78 -2.61
N LYS A 191 8.10 17.33 -2.59
CA LYS A 191 8.96 17.34 -1.40
C LYS A 191 9.14 18.75 -0.84
N ARG A 192 9.26 19.77 -1.69
CA ARG A 192 9.39 21.19 -1.28
C ARG A 192 8.07 21.85 -0.86
N SER A 193 6.92 21.25 -1.17
CA SER A 193 5.60 21.88 -0.98
C SER A 193 5.06 21.88 0.46
N LEU A 194 5.73 21.18 1.39
CA LEU A 194 5.27 20.93 2.76
C LEU A 194 3.86 20.32 2.86
N GLU A 195 3.29 19.83 1.74
CA GLU A 195 1.92 19.33 1.62
C GLU A 195 1.64 18.21 2.63
N VAL A 196 2.60 17.32 2.86
CA VAL A 196 2.48 16.25 3.87
C VAL A 196 2.29 16.83 5.28
N ILE A 197 3.05 17.86 5.62
CA ILE A 197 2.99 18.48 6.96
C ILE A 197 1.66 19.21 7.12
N PHE A 198 1.25 19.99 6.12
CA PHE A 198 -0.02 20.71 6.14
C PHE A 198 -1.22 19.76 6.23
N THR A 199 -1.27 18.73 5.39
CA THR A 199 -2.38 17.77 5.39
C THR A 199 -2.49 17.02 6.71
N TYR A 200 -1.38 16.60 7.29
CA TYR A 200 -1.36 15.99 8.63
C TYR A 200 -1.86 16.94 9.72
N LYS A 201 -1.35 18.18 9.76
CA LYS A 201 -1.71 19.18 10.78
C LYS A 201 -3.17 19.61 10.66
N ILE A 202 -3.64 19.85 9.43
CA ILE A 202 -5.05 20.18 9.15
C ILE A 202 -5.93 19.03 9.61
N GLY A 203 -5.64 17.79 9.19
CA GLY A 203 -6.42 16.62 9.63
C GLY A 203 -6.49 16.49 11.16
N LEU A 204 -5.37 16.72 11.85
CA LEU A 204 -5.32 16.70 13.31
C LEU A 204 -6.16 17.81 13.95
N ILE A 205 -6.07 19.05 13.46
CA ILE A 205 -6.86 20.18 13.96
C ILE A 205 -8.34 19.93 13.74
N PHE A 206 -8.74 19.56 12.53
CA PHE A 206 -10.14 19.32 12.19
C PHE A 206 -10.74 18.20 13.04
N THR A 207 -10.01 17.11 13.23
CA THR A 207 -10.49 15.99 14.06
C THR A 207 -10.60 16.37 15.53
N LYS A 208 -9.69 17.23 16.04
CA LYS A 208 -9.75 17.73 17.43
C LYS A 208 -10.87 18.74 17.66
N VAL A 209 -11.10 19.64 16.72
CA VAL A 209 -12.06 20.75 16.87
C VAL A 209 -13.49 20.29 16.55
N PHE A 210 -13.68 19.51 15.50
CA PHE A 210 -15.00 19.13 14.98
C PHE A 210 -15.37 17.66 15.25
N GLY A 211 -14.48 16.90 15.90
CA GLY A 211 -14.66 15.49 16.20
C GLY A 211 -14.39 14.54 15.03
N VAL A 212 -14.41 13.24 15.33
CA VAL A 212 -14.06 12.16 14.39
C VAL A 212 -15.00 12.11 13.18
N LYS A 213 -16.31 12.35 13.36
CA LYS A 213 -17.30 12.33 12.25
C LYS A 213 -16.98 13.29 11.12
N VAL A 214 -16.48 14.50 11.44
CA VAL A 214 -16.06 15.46 10.42
C VAL A 214 -14.73 15.04 9.79
N GLY A 215 -13.81 14.48 10.59
CA GLY A 215 -12.59 13.84 10.08
C GLY A 215 -12.88 12.75 9.06
N THR A 216 -13.79 11.82 9.37
CA THR A 216 -14.32 10.77 8.50
C THR A 216 -14.84 11.34 7.17
N SER A 217 -15.64 12.42 7.22
CA SER A 217 -16.16 13.08 6.01
C SER A 217 -15.05 13.69 5.14
N ILE A 218 -14.01 14.28 5.75
CA ILE A 218 -12.83 14.80 5.04
C ILE A 218 -12.06 13.66 4.37
N PHE A 219 -11.83 12.55 5.07
CA PHE A 219 -11.17 11.37 4.49
C PHE A 219 -11.97 10.80 3.30
N ARG A 220 -13.30 10.68 3.42
CA ARG A 220 -14.15 10.25 2.30
C ARG A 220 -14.08 11.22 1.11
N CYS A 221 -14.08 12.53 1.38
CA CYS A 221 -13.94 13.56 0.34
C CYS A 221 -12.58 13.49 -0.36
N LEU A 222 -11.52 13.08 0.34
CA LEU A 222 -10.19 12.90 -0.24
C LEU A 222 -10.18 11.77 -1.27
N PHE A 223 -10.64 10.58 -0.90
CA PHE A 223 -10.66 9.40 -1.79
C PHE A 223 -11.58 9.63 -3.00
N THR A 224 -12.75 10.24 -2.81
CA THR A 224 -13.65 10.59 -3.94
C THR A 224 -13.08 11.62 -4.92
N ARG A 225 -12.02 12.34 -4.54
CA ARG A 225 -11.32 13.30 -5.41
C ARG A 225 -10.04 12.73 -6.02
N THR A 226 -9.66 11.50 -5.71
CA THR A 226 -8.52 10.81 -6.31
C THR A 226 -8.99 9.74 -7.30
N THR A 227 -8.11 9.38 -8.22
CA THR A 227 -8.39 8.39 -9.28
C THR A 227 -7.76 7.05 -8.96
N ILE A 228 -6.59 7.08 -8.32
CA ILE A 228 -5.82 5.90 -7.93
C ILE A 228 -5.20 6.16 -6.55
N VAL A 229 -4.81 5.09 -5.87
CA VAL A 229 -3.96 5.16 -4.68
C VAL A 229 -2.60 4.58 -5.02
N PHE A 230 -1.54 5.29 -4.67
CA PHE A 230 -0.15 4.87 -4.87
C PHE A 230 0.55 4.92 -3.52
N SER A 231 1.29 3.88 -3.16
CA SER A 231 2.13 3.92 -1.97
C SER A 231 3.40 3.12 -2.14
N ASN A 232 4.40 3.46 -1.34
CA ASN A 232 5.67 2.75 -1.30
C ASN A 232 6.11 2.61 0.15
N MET A 233 6.29 1.36 0.58
CA MET A 233 6.63 0.97 1.94
C MET A 233 7.99 0.28 1.95
N VAL A 234 8.90 0.81 2.76
CA VAL A 234 10.20 0.21 2.99
C VAL A 234 10.04 -0.86 4.05
N GLY A 235 10.16 -2.12 3.66
CA GLY A 235 10.17 -3.25 4.58
C GLY A 235 11.59 -3.61 5.05
N PRO A 236 11.70 -4.63 5.92
CA PRO A 236 12.97 -5.03 6.50
C PRO A 236 13.92 -5.58 5.43
N ALA A 237 15.20 -5.23 5.59
CA ALA A 237 16.29 -5.72 4.74
C ALA A 237 16.71 -7.15 5.12
N GLU A 238 16.48 -7.54 6.37
CA GLU A 238 16.78 -8.86 6.89
C GLU A 238 15.55 -9.78 6.78
N GLN A 239 15.80 -11.09 6.75
CA GLN A 239 14.73 -12.08 6.83
C GLN A 239 14.08 -11.99 8.21
N VAL A 240 12.78 -11.75 8.22
CA VAL A 240 12.00 -11.73 9.47
C VAL A 240 11.33 -13.08 9.66
N GLU A 241 11.13 -13.44 10.93
CA GLU A 241 10.36 -14.61 11.32
C GLU A 241 9.04 -14.16 11.94
N LEU A 242 7.98 -14.88 11.61
CA LEU A 242 6.67 -14.72 12.23
C LEU A 242 6.36 -16.00 13.01
N CYS A 243 6.33 -15.90 14.33
CA CYS A 243 5.99 -17.01 15.23
C CYS A 243 6.85 -18.28 15.01
N GLY A 244 8.15 -18.12 14.74
CA GLY A 244 9.08 -19.22 14.46
C GLY A 244 9.05 -19.73 13.02
N HIS A 245 8.31 -19.07 12.12
CA HIS A 245 8.28 -19.39 10.69
C HIS A 245 8.95 -18.27 9.88
N PRO A 246 9.97 -18.57 9.07
CA PRO A 246 10.61 -17.55 8.24
C PRO A 246 9.64 -16.99 7.19
N VAL A 247 9.59 -15.66 7.09
CA VAL A 247 8.72 -14.96 6.14
C VAL A 247 9.37 -14.94 4.76
N ALA A 248 8.67 -15.52 3.79
CA ALA A 248 9.01 -15.54 2.37
C ALA A 248 8.72 -14.19 1.70
N PHE A 249 7.54 -13.62 1.98
CA PHE A 249 7.15 -12.32 1.44
C PHE A 249 6.10 -11.60 2.27
N LEU A 250 6.05 -10.28 2.06
CA LEU A 250 5.03 -9.38 2.59
C LEU A 250 4.31 -8.70 1.42
N ALA A 251 2.99 -8.77 1.42
CA ALA A 251 2.14 -8.11 0.44
C ALA A 251 0.99 -7.37 1.14
N PRO A 252 1.26 -6.17 1.68
CA PRO A 252 0.23 -5.30 2.22
C PRO A 252 -0.62 -4.66 1.12
N SER A 253 -1.92 -4.56 1.39
CA SER A 253 -2.90 -3.83 0.61
C SER A 253 -3.95 -3.20 1.56
N VAL A 254 -4.98 -2.60 0.99
CA VAL A 254 -6.05 -1.90 1.69
C VAL A 254 -7.40 -2.32 1.10
N TYR A 255 -8.37 -2.51 1.99
CA TYR A 255 -9.77 -2.80 1.67
C TYR A 255 -10.65 -1.61 2.11
N GLY A 256 -11.81 -1.43 1.45
CA GLY A 256 -12.80 -0.39 1.78
C GLY A 256 -12.56 0.98 1.12
N ILE A 257 -11.58 1.06 0.23
CA ILE A 257 -11.27 2.27 -0.54
C ILE A 257 -12.04 2.26 -1.88
N PRO A 258 -12.72 3.35 -2.26
CA PRO A 258 -13.55 3.41 -3.47
C PRO A 258 -12.75 3.62 -4.78
N GLU A 259 -11.52 3.10 -4.86
CA GLU A 259 -10.64 3.26 -6.01
C GLU A 259 -10.53 1.95 -6.78
N ALA A 260 -10.77 2.01 -8.10
CA ALA A 260 -10.70 0.85 -8.98
C ALA A 260 -9.26 0.33 -9.22
N LEU A 261 -8.25 1.11 -8.85
CA LEU A 261 -6.84 0.72 -8.96
C LEU A 261 -6.04 1.30 -7.79
N ILE A 262 -5.39 0.41 -7.06
CA ILE A 262 -4.50 0.70 -5.95
C ILE A 262 -3.17 0.00 -6.21
N ILE A 263 -2.08 0.75 -6.06
CA ILE A 263 -0.72 0.33 -6.40
C ILE A 263 0.15 0.48 -5.15
N HIS A 264 0.63 -0.65 -4.63
CA HIS A 264 1.57 -0.68 -3.52
C HIS A 264 2.92 -1.22 -3.99
N TYR A 265 3.98 -0.50 -3.67
CA TYR A 265 5.34 -1.02 -3.71
C TYR A 265 5.78 -1.40 -2.29
N GLN A 266 6.31 -2.60 -2.15
CA GLN A 266 6.83 -3.11 -0.89
C GLN A 266 8.24 -3.66 -1.11
N SER A 267 9.24 -3.07 -0.45
CA SER A 267 10.57 -3.68 -0.41
C SER A 267 10.63 -4.74 0.70
N TYR A 268 11.24 -5.89 0.42
CA TYR A 268 11.54 -6.90 1.42
C TYR A 268 12.82 -7.63 1.00
N ARG A 269 13.80 -7.68 1.90
CA ARG A 269 15.17 -8.11 1.58
C ARG A 269 15.74 -7.30 0.39
N SER A 270 16.34 -7.99 -0.58
CA SER A 270 16.85 -7.41 -1.83
C SER A 270 15.80 -7.30 -2.94
N THR A 271 14.52 -7.50 -2.64
CA THR A 271 13.44 -7.55 -3.64
C THR A 271 12.42 -6.43 -3.43
N ILE A 272 11.85 -5.92 -4.52
CA ILE A 272 10.71 -5.01 -4.51
C ILE A 272 9.54 -5.75 -5.14
N LYS A 273 8.40 -5.78 -4.46
CA LYS A 273 7.14 -6.32 -4.97
C LYS A 273 6.20 -5.19 -5.35
N ILE A 274 5.54 -5.36 -6.50
CA ILE A 274 4.41 -4.54 -6.94
C ILE A 274 3.15 -5.32 -6.60
N ILE A 275 2.25 -4.70 -5.86
CA ILE A 275 0.99 -5.29 -5.43
C ILE A 275 -0.11 -4.40 -6.01
N LEU A 276 -0.93 -4.98 -6.88
CA LEU A 276 -2.07 -4.31 -7.49
C LEU A 276 -3.34 -4.81 -6.80
N SER A 277 -4.19 -3.90 -6.39
CA SER A 277 -5.58 -4.19 -6.04
C SER A 277 -6.47 -3.45 -7.00
N ILE A 278 -7.34 -4.21 -7.66
CA ILE A 278 -8.07 -3.78 -8.84
C ILE A 278 -9.53 -4.18 -8.74
N ASP A 279 -10.36 -3.39 -9.39
CA ASP A 279 -11.72 -3.77 -9.76
C ASP A 279 -11.66 -4.53 -11.10
N GLU A 280 -11.90 -5.85 -11.06
CA GLU A 280 -11.84 -6.74 -12.23
C GLU A 280 -12.83 -6.32 -13.33
N ASP A 281 -13.96 -5.72 -12.98
CA ASP A 281 -14.96 -5.25 -13.95
C ASP A 281 -14.41 -4.05 -14.75
N LYS A 282 -13.53 -3.24 -14.15
CA LYS A 282 -12.90 -2.07 -14.80
C LYS A 282 -11.57 -2.43 -15.47
N PHE A 283 -10.85 -3.40 -14.92
CA PHE A 283 -9.56 -3.87 -15.41
C PHE A 283 -9.58 -5.38 -15.74
N PRO A 284 -10.37 -5.82 -16.75
CA PRO A 284 -10.42 -7.24 -17.11
C PRO A 284 -9.07 -7.76 -17.62
N ASP A 285 -8.26 -6.90 -18.24
CA ASP A 285 -6.95 -7.22 -18.80
C ASP A 285 -5.78 -6.93 -17.83
N TYR A 286 -6.00 -7.04 -16.52
CA TYR A 286 -5.00 -6.65 -15.52
C TYR A 286 -3.69 -7.42 -15.59
N HIS A 287 -3.69 -8.65 -16.13
CA HIS A 287 -2.46 -9.39 -16.40
C HIS A 287 -1.55 -8.63 -17.37
N GLN A 288 -2.11 -8.01 -18.41
CA GLN A 288 -1.32 -7.19 -19.33
C GLN A 288 -0.79 -5.92 -18.67
N LEU A 289 -1.51 -5.37 -17.69
CA LEU A 289 -1.00 -4.24 -16.91
C LEU A 289 0.22 -4.66 -16.08
N LEU A 290 0.20 -5.86 -15.48
CA LEU A 290 1.37 -6.41 -14.78
C LEU A 290 2.55 -6.62 -15.74
N ASP A 291 2.30 -7.13 -16.94
CA ASP A 291 3.33 -7.29 -17.98
C ASP A 291 3.90 -5.92 -18.40
N ASP A 292 3.06 -4.88 -18.49
CA ASP A 292 3.52 -3.52 -18.78
C ASP A 292 4.44 -2.98 -17.68
N PHE A 293 4.20 -3.30 -16.41
CA PHE A 293 5.11 -2.93 -15.31
C PHE A 293 6.49 -3.60 -15.48
N ASP A 294 6.50 -4.90 -15.74
CA ASP A 294 7.74 -5.67 -15.91
C ASP A 294 8.54 -5.20 -17.14
N GLN A 295 7.86 -5.05 -18.27
CA GLN A 295 8.48 -4.56 -19.50
C GLN A 295 9.02 -3.13 -19.33
N THR A 296 8.25 -2.25 -18.70
CA THR A 296 8.68 -0.86 -18.44
C THR A 296 9.93 -0.80 -17.59
N LEU A 297 9.97 -1.58 -16.50
CA LEU A 297 11.13 -1.63 -15.61
C LEU A 297 12.37 -2.14 -16.37
N THR A 298 12.21 -3.17 -17.20
CA THR A 298 13.28 -3.73 -18.03
C THR A 298 13.82 -2.69 -19.02
N VAL A 299 12.95 -2.03 -19.78
CA VAL A 299 13.34 -1.01 -20.76
C VAL A 299 14.06 0.18 -20.11
N MET A 300 13.57 0.66 -18.96
CA MET A 300 14.22 1.76 -18.22
C MET A 300 15.59 1.35 -17.68
N LYS A 301 15.71 0.12 -17.16
CA LYS A 301 16.98 -0.42 -16.66
C LYS A 301 18.01 -0.51 -17.78
N ASP A 302 17.64 -1.06 -18.94
CA ASP A 302 18.53 -1.19 -20.09
C ASP A 302 18.99 0.18 -20.63
N ALA A 303 18.07 1.14 -20.70
CA ALA A 303 18.39 2.51 -21.10
C ALA A 303 19.38 3.16 -20.13
N ALA A 304 19.18 3.02 -18.82
CA ALA A 304 20.09 3.54 -17.81
C ALA A 304 21.48 2.88 -17.87
N SER A 305 21.54 1.56 -18.09
CA SER A 305 22.80 0.84 -18.27
C SER A 305 23.59 1.34 -19.46
N ARG A 306 22.95 1.57 -20.62
CA ARG A 306 23.62 2.12 -21.83
C ARG A 306 24.23 3.50 -21.61
N LEU A 307 23.56 4.36 -20.83
CA LEU A 307 24.11 5.67 -20.46
C LEU A 307 25.35 5.51 -19.56
N SER A 308 25.29 4.62 -18.57
CA SER A 308 26.41 4.41 -17.65
C SER A 308 27.68 3.87 -18.31
N THR A 309 27.54 3.11 -19.41
CA THR A 309 28.67 2.62 -20.21
C THR A 309 29.23 3.69 -21.14
N SER A 310 28.39 4.57 -21.68
CA SER A 310 28.85 5.70 -22.50
C SER A 310 29.71 6.65 -21.68
N THR A 311 29.29 6.99 -20.46
CA THR A 311 30.03 7.91 -19.57
C THR A 311 31.34 7.34 -19.01
N LYS A 312 31.62 6.04 -19.19
CA LYS A 312 32.90 5.42 -18.82
C LYS A 312 33.90 5.37 -19.97
N ASN A 313 33.44 5.57 -21.20
CA ASN A 313 34.25 5.50 -22.42
C ASN A 313 34.58 6.90 -22.99
N ASP A 314 34.11 7.96 -22.33
CA ASP A 314 34.46 9.37 -22.55
C ASP A 314 35.36 9.86 -21.40
#